data_AF-A0A239GLS5-F1
#
_entry.id   AF-A0A239GLS5-F1
#
_cell.length_a   1.000
_cell.length_b   1.000
_cell.length_c   1.000
_cell.angle_alpha   90.00
_cell.angle_beta   90.00
_cell.angle_gamma   90.00
#
_symmetry.space_group_name_H-M   'P 1'
#
loop_
_entity.id
_entity.type
_entity.pdbx_description
1 polymer ?
#
loop_
_entity_poly.entity_id
_entity_poly.type
_entity_poly.pdbx_seq_one_letter_code
_entity_poly.pdbx_strand_id
1 'polypeptide(L)'
;MAKALPVVCFVRCFGFLFEMPGTIIYTDYSPLFLQRNIMKSKLLIVFLLAAASSAAWAQTEIFQCVSADGAVEFRNTGPQRGCKRMDLPAQNVIPAPKRIVAQAAAAKPAASASPAGFPKVDGDTQKARDSDRRQILQDELKAEERKLAELKKEFNNGEPERRGDERNYAKYQERVAGMKEDINRTEKNVEALQREIGNLK
;
A
#
# COMPACT_ATOMS: atom_id res chain seq x y z
N MET A 1 -52.91 23.01 36.36
CA MET A 1 -53.33 21.74 35.72
C MET A 1 -52.17 20.76 35.82
N ALA A 2 -52.42 19.61 36.44
CA ALA A 2 -51.53 18.45 36.58
C ALA A 2 -51.42 17.69 35.22
N LYS A 3 -50.55 16.72 34.91
CA LYS A 3 -49.64 15.80 35.63
C LYS A 3 -48.80 15.09 34.53
N ALA A 4 -47.50 14.87 34.74
CA ALA A 4 -46.82 13.56 34.88
C ALA A 4 -46.45 12.73 33.61
N LEU A 5 -45.15 12.41 33.51
CA LEU A 5 -44.54 11.15 32.98
C LEU A 5 -45.12 9.91 33.74
N PRO A 6 -45.06 8.62 33.29
CA PRO A 6 -43.81 7.90 32.92
C PRO A 6 -43.91 6.64 31.99
N VAL A 7 -42.71 6.07 31.75
CA VAL A 7 -42.22 4.70 31.41
C VAL A 7 -43.19 3.48 31.52
N VAL A 8 -42.88 2.38 30.78
CA VAL A 8 -43.02 0.91 31.06
C VAL A 8 -43.64 0.17 29.82
N CYS A 9 -42.97 -0.72 29.07
CA CYS A 9 -42.53 -2.13 29.26
C CYS A 9 -43.62 -3.23 29.05
N PHE A 10 -43.22 -4.43 28.60
CA PHE A 10 -43.92 -5.72 28.29
C PHE A 10 -44.27 -5.99 26.80
N VAL A 11 -43.70 -6.95 26.06
CA VAL A 11 -43.47 -8.43 26.18
C VAL A 11 -44.74 -9.29 26.09
N ARG A 12 -44.82 -10.07 24.98
CA ARG A 12 -45.50 -11.37 24.71
C ARG A 12 -46.99 -11.55 24.99
N CYS A 13 -47.69 -12.14 24.00
CA CYS A 13 -48.44 -13.42 24.04
C CYS A 13 -49.30 -13.51 22.76
N PHE A 14 -49.11 -14.47 21.85
CA PHE A 14 -49.55 -15.88 21.86
C PHE A 14 -51.07 -16.09 21.90
N GLY A 15 -51.59 -16.65 20.79
CA GLY A 15 -52.78 -17.50 20.73
C GLY A 15 -54.10 -16.79 20.43
N PHE A 16 -54.80 -17.24 19.38
CA PHE A 16 -56.18 -17.76 19.45
C PHE A 16 -56.53 -18.38 18.08
N LEU A 17 -56.58 -19.70 17.95
CA LEU A 17 -57.71 -20.61 18.22
C LEU A 17 -58.72 -20.65 17.06
N PHE A 18 -58.72 -21.76 16.32
CA PHE A 18 -59.93 -22.24 15.63
C PHE A 18 -59.94 -23.77 15.70
N GLU A 19 -60.88 -24.31 16.48
CA GLU A 19 -61.20 -25.73 16.57
C GLU A 19 -62.13 -26.13 15.42
N MET A 20 -61.86 -27.29 14.80
CA MET A 20 -62.86 -28.15 14.15
C MET A 20 -62.46 -29.63 14.40
N PRO A 21 -63.41 -30.53 14.69
CA PRO A 21 -63.12 -31.93 15.01
C PRO A 21 -63.17 -32.85 13.77
N GLY A 22 -62.35 -33.91 13.75
CA GLY A 22 -62.60 -35.09 12.89
C GLY A 22 -61.39 -35.66 12.12
N THR A 23 -60.62 -36.53 12.78
CA THR A 23 -60.07 -37.84 12.30
C THR A 23 -59.47 -38.05 10.88
N ILE A 24 -58.16 -38.39 10.85
CA ILE A 24 -57.34 -39.32 9.98
C ILE A 24 -57.24 -38.91 8.47
N ILE A 25 -56.14 -38.93 7.69
CA ILE A 25 -55.10 -39.94 7.37
C ILE A 25 -53.89 -39.25 6.65
N TYR A 26 -52.69 -39.83 6.80
CA TYR A 26 -51.42 -39.59 6.06
C TYR A 26 -51.53 -39.18 4.57
N THR A 27 -50.64 -38.29 4.09
CA THR A 27 -49.69 -38.51 2.96
C THR A 27 -48.85 -37.25 2.64
N ASP A 28 -47.56 -37.48 2.35
CA ASP A 28 -46.51 -36.53 1.93
C ASP A 28 -46.81 -35.77 0.62
N TYR A 29 -46.39 -34.50 0.50
CA TYR A 29 -45.90 -33.90 -0.77
C TYR A 29 -45.04 -32.63 -0.53
N SER A 30 -43.82 -32.62 -1.08
CA SER A 30 -42.71 -31.69 -0.77
C SER A 30 -42.56 -30.51 -1.78
N PRO A 31 -42.18 -29.28 -1.37
CA PRO A 31 -42.11 -28.10 -2.27
C PRO A 31 -40.67 -27.64 -2.62
N LEU A 32 -39.80 -28.49 -3.17
CA LEU A 32 -38.37 -28.14 -3.42
C LEU A 32 -37.95 -27.87 -4.88
N PHE A 33 -38.87 -27.84 -5.85
CA PHE A 33 -38.49 -27.75 -7.27
C PHE A 33 -38.40 -26.33 -7.86
N LEU A 34 -39.01 -25.30 -7.25
CA LEU A 34 -39.19 -24.00 -7.92
C LEU A 34 -38.11 -22.93 -7.66
N GLN A 35 -37.26 -23.10 -6.64
CA GLN A 35 -36.27 -22.07 -6.22
C GLN A 35 -34.92 -22.13 -6.99
N ARG A 36 -34.64 -23.20 -7.74
CA ARG A 36 -33.27 -23.47 -8.25
C ARG A 36 -32.89 -22.78 -9.57
N ASN A 37 -33.86 -22.29 -10.36
CA ASN A 37 -33.60 -21.74 -11.70
C ASN A 37 -33.36 -20.22 -11.75
N ILE A 38 -33.85 -19.44 -10.78
CA ILE A 38 -33.76 -17.97 -10.81
C ILE A 38 -32.34 -17.48 -10.43
N MET A 39 -31.64 -18.18 -9.53
CA MET A 39 -30.28 -17.83 -9.11
C MET A 39 -29.22 -18.08 -10.19
N LYS A 40 -29.40 -19.12 -11.02
CA LYS A 40 -28.44 -19.48 -12.07
C LYS A 40 -28.41 -18.46 -13.21
N SER A 41 -29.56 -17.91 -13.57
CA SER A 41 -29.69 -16.90 -14.63
C SER A 41 -29.03 -15.57 -14.24
N LYS A 42 -29.18 -15.14 -12.97
CA LYS A 42 -28.50 -13.94 -12.46
C LYS A 42 -26.98 -14.10 -12.34
N LEU A 43 -26.50 -15.30 -11.98
CA LEU A 43 -25.07 -15.58 -11.92
C LEU A 43 -24.38 -15.53 -13.30
N LEU A 44 -25.06 -16.02 -14.35
CA LEU A 44 -24.49 -16.01 -15.70
C LEU A 44 -24.35 -14.60 -16.28
N ILE A 45 -25.31 -13.70 -16.01
CA ILE A 45 -25.25 -12.31 -16.48
C ILE A 45 -24.09 -11.54 -15.82
N VAL A 46 -23.87 -11.74 -14.52
CA VAL A 46 -22.75 -11.11 -13.79
C VAL A 46 -21.40 -11.62 -14.31
N PHE A 47 -21.30 -12.92 -14.61
CA PHE A 47 -20.07 -13.49 -15.17
C PHE A 47 -19.77 -12.96 -16.59
N LEU A 48 -20.80 -12.75 -17.40
CA LEU A 48 -20.66 -12.21 -18.77
C LEU A 48 -20.25 -10.73 -18.79
N LEU A 49 -20.75 -9.91 -17.84
CA LEU A 49 -20.30 -8.52 -17.69
C LEU A 49 -18.86 -8.41 -17.16
N ALA A 50 -18.45 -9.31 -16.25
CA ALA A 50 -17.08 -9.30 -15.71
C ALA A 50 -16.03 -9.69 -16.76
N ALA A 51 -16.36 -10.58 -17.70
CA ALA A 51 -15.45 -11.01 -18.76
C ALA A 51 -15.16 -9.93 -19.82
N ALA A 52 -16.04 -8.92 -19.96
CA ALA A 52 -15.85 -7.84 -20.94
C ALA A 52 -14.86 -6.75 -20.47
N SER A 53 -14.38 -6.80 -19.22
CA SER A 53 -13.58 -5.73 -18.60
C SER A 53 -12.07 -5.90 -18.76
N SER A 54 -11.60 -7.01 -19.36
CA SER A 54 -10.18 -7.39 -19.38
C SER A 54 -9.60 -7.40 -20.80
N ALA A 55 -9.57 -6.25 -21.48
CA ALA A 55 -8.73 -6.06 -22.66
C ALA A 55 -8.50 -4.57 -23.02
N ALA A 56 -7.97 -3.77 -22.09
CA ALA A 56 -7.32 -2.50 -22.44
C ALA A 56 -5.81 -2.73 -22.45
N TRP A 57 -5.27 -3.16 -23.60
CA TRP A 57 -3.81 -3.20 -23.80
C TRP A 57 -3.35 -1.81 -24.18
N ALA A 58 -2.76 -1.09 -23.24
CA ALA A 58 -2.11 0.20 -23.50
C ALA A 58 -0.82 -0.04 -24.30
N GLN A 59 -0.91 -0.07 -25.62
CA GLN A 59 0.24 0.00 -26.51
C GLN A 59 0.73 1.47 -26.50
N THR A 60 1.74 1.78 -25.69
CA THR A 60 2.31 3.12 -25.60
C THR A 60 3.34 3.30 -26.71
N GLU A 61 2.91 3.82 -27.85
CA GLU A 61 3.80 4.14 -28.97
C GLU A 61 4.55 5.43 -28.67
N ILE A 62 5.88 5.34 -28.53
CA ILE A 62 6.73 6.52 -28.29
C ILE A 62 7.27 7.02 -29.63
N PHE A 63 7.12 8.32 -29.87
CA PHE A 63 7.61 9.01 -31.06
C PHE A 63 8.76 9.95 -30.69
N GLN A 64 9.80 9.97 -31.51
CA GLN A 64 10.88 10.94 -31.44
C GLN A 64 10.63 12.03 -32.48
N CYS A 65 10.38 13.24 -32.03
CA CYS A 65 10.14 14.41 -32.86
C CYS A 65 11.37 15.31 -32.86
N VAL A 66 11.78 15.79 -34.04
CA VAL A 66 12.78 16.85 -34.16
C VAL A 66 12.03 18.16 -34.39
N SER A 67 12.14 19.09 -33.44
CA SER A 67 11.56 20.43 -33.55
C SER A 67 12.30 21.26 -34.62
N ALA A 68 11.67 22.34 -35.10
CA ALA A 68 12.26 23.25 -36.08
C ALA A 68 13.60 23.84 -35.63
N ASP A 69 13.80 23.96 -34.31
CA ASP A 69 15.02 24.46 -33.68
C ASP A 69 16.09 23.37 -33.47
N GLY A 70 15.87 22.15 -33.97
CA GLY A 70 16.81 21.02 -33.84
C GLY A 70 16.74 20.28 -32.50
N ALA A 71 15.87 20.69 -31.58
CA ALA A 71 15.64 20.00 -30.32
C ALA A 71 14.90 18.66 -30.53
N VAL A 72 15.38 17.61 -29.86
CA VAL A 72 14.81 16.26 -29.92
C VAL A 72 13.86 16.07 -28.74
N GLU A 73 12.58 15.82 -29.03
CA GLU A 73 11.56 15.59 -28.02
C GLU A 73 10.92 14.20 -28.18
N PHE A 74 10.67 13.51 -27.06
CA PHE A 74 9.96 12.24 -27.04
C PHE A 74 8.51 12.44 -26.60
N ARG A 75 7.55 11.98 -27.41
CA ARG A 75 6.11 12.17 -27.18
C ARG A 75 5.34 10.86 -27.30
N ASN A 76 4.28 10.71 -26.51
CA ASN A 76 3.35 9.57 -26.53
C ASN A 76 2.02 9.94 -27.25
N THR A 77 2.06 10.98 -28.07
CA THR A 77 0.94 11.45 -28.90
C THR A 77 1.28 11.11 -30.34
N GLY A 78 0.29 10.65 -31.12
CA GLY A 78 0.45 10.00 -32.43
C GLY A 78 1.26 10.76 -33.51
N PRO A 79 1.38 10.19 -34.72
CA PRO A 79 2.35 10.62 -35.72
C PRO A 79 2.10 12.07 -36.18
N GLN A 80 3.00 12.98 -35.83
CA GLN A 80 3.03 14.35 -36.35
C GLN A 80 4.17 14.56 -37.35
N ARG A 81 4.10 15.61 -38.18
CA ARG A 81 5.14 15.95 -39.16
C ARG A 81 6.48 16.18 -38.43
N GLY A 82 7.52 15.47 -38.86
CA GLY A 82 8.86 15.53 -38.24
C GLY A 82 9.08 14.53 -37.10
N CYS A 83 8.10 13.67 -36.79
CA CYS A 83 8.21 12.63 -35.77
C CYS A 83 8.42 11.24 -36.40
N LYS A 84 9.41 10.50 -35.88
CA LYS A 84 9.63 9.08 -36.22
C LYS A 84 9.17 8.20 -35.07
N ARG A 85 8.44 7.13 -35.39
CA ARG A 85 8.04 6.11 -34.41
C ARG A 85 9.29 5.37 -33.95
N MET A 86 9.48 5.31 -32.64
CA MET A 86 10.58 4.56 -32.04
C MET A 86 10.06 3.17 -31.67
N ASP A 87 10.66 2.14 -32.25
CA ASP A 87 10.45 0.77 -31.82
C ASP A 87 11.39 0.50 -30.64
N LEU A 88 10.87 0.65 -29.42
CA LEU A 88 11.65 0.32 -28.23
C LEU A 88 11.61 -1.20 -28.08
N PRO A 89 12.77 -1.85 -27.86
CA PRO A 89 12.78 -3.28 -27.56
C PRO A 89 11.88 -3.52 -26.35
N ALA A 90 11.07 -4.59 -26.40
CA ALA A 90 10.23 -4.99 -25.29
C ALA A 90 11.07 -4.97 -24.02
N GLN A 91 10.73 -4.08 -23.07
CA GLN A 91 11.45 -4.04 -21.82
C GLN A 91 11.35 -5.45 -21.21
N ASN A 92 12.49 -6.03 -20.84
CA ASN A 92 12.55 -7.29 -20.13
C ASN A 92 12.00 -7.07 -18.72
N VAL A 93 10.68 -6.93 -18.62
CA VAL A 93 9.97 -6.91 -17.37
C VAL A 93 10.00 -8.35 -16.88
N ILE A 94 10.98 -8.66 -16.04
CA ILE A 94 10.96 -9.88 -15.25
C ILE A 94 9.68 -9.78 -14.42
N PRO A 95 8.68 -10.66 -14.63
CA PRO A 95 7.47 -10.63 -13.84
C PRO A 95 7.86 -10.73 -12.37
N ALA A 96 7.33 -9.85 -11.52
CA ALA A 96 7.51 -10.01 -10.08
C ALA A 96 7.14 -11.47 -9.73
N PRO A 97 7.99 -12.21 -9.01
CA PRO A 97 7.70 -13.60 -8.70
C PRO A 97 6.33 -13.62 -8.04
N LYS A 98 5.40 -14.40 -8.62
CA LYS A 98 4.08 -14.60 -8.02
C LYS A 98 4.34 -15.02 -6.59
N ARG A 99 3.90 -14.22 -5.62
CA ARG A 99 3.94 -14.59 -4.20
C ARG A 99 3.13 -15.87 -4.08
N ILE A 100 3.81 -17.02 -4.06
CA ILE A 100 3.18 -18.26 -3.64
C ILE A 100 2.80 -18.00 -2.19
N VAL A 101 1.50 -17.94 -1.94
CA VAL A 101 0.96 -17.97 -0.58
C VAL A 101 1.28 -19.37 -0.07
N ALA A 102 2.50 -19.54 0.42
CA ALA A 102 2.94 -20.78 1.03
C ALA A 102 2.10 -20.95 2.30
N GLN A 103 1.16 -21.90 2.26
CA GLN A 103 0.67 -22.50 3.50
C GLN A 103 1.89 -22.91 4.32
N ALA A 104 1.93 -22.42 5.55
CA ALA A 104 3.00 -22.67 6.49
C ALA A 104 3.17 -24.17 6.71
N ALA A 105 4.12 -24.76 5.98
CA ALA A 105 4.81 -25.97 6.37
C ALA A 105 6.29 -25.61 6.43
N ALA A 106 6.87 -25.76 7.62
CA ALA A 106 8.25 -25.43 7.91
C ALA A 106 9.22 -26.27 7.07
N ALA A 107 9.50 -25.82 5.85
CA ALA A 107 10.62 -26.29 5.06
C ALA A 107 11.67 -25.17 5.04
N LYS A 108 12.88 -25.50 5.51
CA LYS A 108 14.06 -24.62 5.45
C LYS A 108 14.19 -24.07 4.01
N PRO A 109 14.48 -22.77 3.82
CA PRO A 109 14.71 -22.25 2.48
C PRO A 109 15.89 -22.98 1.86
N ALA A 110 15.62 -23.78 0.83
CA ALA A 110 16.66 -24.34 -0.02
C ALA A 110 17.33 -23.16 -0.70
N ALA A 111 18.64 -23.01 -0.51
CA ALA A 111 19.43 -22.00 -1.19
C ALA A 111 19.21 -22.15 -2.70
N SER A 112 18.62 -21.13 -3.32
CA SER A 112 18.47 -21.04 -4.76
C SER A 112 19.85 -21.12 -5.39
N ALA A 113 20.18 -22.26 -6.01
CA ALA A 113 21.44 -22.41 -6.73
C ALA A 113 21.46 -21.38 -7.88
N SER A 114 22.42 -20.46 -7.86
CA SER A 114 22.65 -19.56 -9.00
C SER A 114 22.92 -20.40 -10.26
N PRO A 115 22.45 -19.97 -11.45
CA PRO A 115 22.71 -20.66 -12.71
C PRO A 115 24.20 -20.92 -12.91
N ALA A 116 24.56 -22.08 -13.47
CA ALA A 116 25.93 -22.58 -13.56
C ALA A 116 26.93 -21.66 -14.31
N GLY A 117 26.44 -20.65 -15.03
CA GLY A 117 27.25 -19.67 -15.77
C GLY A 117 27.27 -18.25 -15.19
N PHE A 118 26.69 -18.00 -14.00
CA PHE A 118 26.72 -16.65 -13.41
C PHE A 118 28.08 -16.39 -12.72
N PRO A 119 28.77 -15.27 -13.04
CA PRO A 119 30.04 -14.94 -12.40
C PRO A 119 29.85 -14.77 -10.89
N LYS A 120 30.57 -15.56 -10.10
CA LYS A 120 30.55 -15.47 -8.64
C LYS A 120 31.48 -14.36 -8.19
N VAL A 121 30.97 -13.48 -7.34
CA VAL A 121 31.80 -12.48 -6.65
C VAL A 121 32.68 -13.23 -5.63
N ASP A 122 33.96 -12.86 -5.58
CA ASP A 122 34.90 -13.43 -4.61
C ASP A 122 34.50 -13.10 -3.16
N GLY A 123 34.81 -14.01 -2.22
CA GLY A 123 34.43 -13.86 -0.82
C GLY A 123 35.04 -12.63 -0.15
N ASP A 124 36.26 -12.24 -0.51
CA ASP A 124 36.91 -11.06 0.04
C ASP A 124 36.32 -9.77 -0.56
N THR A 125 35.90 -9.81 -1.84
CA THR A 125 35.15 -8.71 -2.45
C THR A 125 33.79 -8.51 -1.77
N GLN A 126 33.10 -9.60 -1.43
CA GLN A 126 31.82 -9.53 -0.74
C GLN A 126 31.98 -8.96 0.68
N LYS A 127 32.99 -9.40 1.45
CA LYS A 127 33.29 -8.86 2.78
C LYS A 127 33.63 -7.37 2.73
N ALA A 128 34.45 -6.94 1.77
CA ALA A 128 34.79 -5.53 1.60
C ALA A 128 33.54 -4.66 1.36
N ARG A 129 32.62 -5.13 0.51
CA ARG A 129 31.35 -4.42 0.27
C ARG A 129 30.45 -4.38 1.50
N ASP A 130 30.43 -5.46 2.29
CA ASP A 130 29.63 -5.52 3.52
C ASP A 130 30.24 -4.63 4.62
N SER A 131 31.58 -4.51 4.70
CA SER A 131 32.23 -3.53 5.58
C SER A 131 31.98 -2.09 5.11
N ASP A 132 32.04 -1.83 3.81
CA ASP A 132 31.76 -0.51 3.24
C ASP A 132 30.32 -0.10 3.51
N ARG A 133 29.35 -1.01 3.30
CA ARG A 133 27.94 -0.77 3.63
C ARG A 133 27.77 -0.42 5.11
N ARG A 134 28.40 -1.20 6.00
CA ARG A 134 28.33 -0.94 7.44
C ARG A 134 28.92 0.43 7.78
N GLN A 135 30.04 0.80 7.17
CA GLN A 135 30.69 2.09 7.41
C GLN A 135 29.82 3.25 6.90
N ILE A 136 29.25 3.15 5.70
CA ILE A 136 28.35 4.17 5.14
C ILE A 136 27.16 4.41 6.08
N LEU A 137 26.48 3.35 6.52
CA LEU A 137 25.35 3.49 7.43
C LEU A 137 25.76 4.07 8.80
N GLN A 138 26.95 3.73 9.30
CA GLN A 138 27.47 4.31 10.53
C GLN A 138 27.78 5.80 10.40
N ASP A 139 28.28 6.22 9.24
CA ASP A 139 28.58 7.62 8.98
C ASP A 139 27.30 8.45 8.76
N GLU A 140 26.29 7.87 8.08
CA GLU A 140 24.94 8.45 7.99
C GLU A 140 24.28 8.56 9.37
N LEU A 141 24.41 7.53 10.21
CA LEU A 141 23.90 7.56 11.59
C LEU A 141 24.53 8.71 12.38
N LYS A 142 25.86 8.85 12.34
CA LYS A 142 26.55 9.96 13.01
C LYS A 142 26.12 11.32 12.48
N ALA A 143 25.87 11.44 11.17
CA ALA A 143 25.42 12.68 10.57
C ALA A 143 24.01 13.06 11.07
N GLU A 144 23.07 12.11 11.11
CA GLU A 144 21.72 12.34 11.64
C GLU A 144 21.72 12.60 13.15
N GLU A 145 22.57 11.91 13.94
CA GLU A 145 22.73 12.18 15.37
C GLU A 145 23.26 13.60 15.65
N ARG A 146 24.21 14.08 14.85
CA ARG A 146 24.72 15.47 14.94
C ARG A 146 23.63 16.47 14.60
N LYS A 147 22.88 16.23 13.52
CA LYS A 147 21.74 17.06 13.11
C LYS A 147 20.66 17.10 14.20
N LEU A 148 20.36 15.96 14.82
CA LEU A 148 19.43 15.87 15.94
C LEU A 148 19.91 16.73 17.11
N ALA A 149 21.20 16.64 17.47
CA ALA A 149 21.77 17.42 18.56
C ALA A 149 21.71 18.93 18.28
N GLU A 150 21.96 19.35 17.04
CA GLU A 150 21.84 20.74 16.60
C GLU A 150 20.38 21.23 16.68
N LEU A 151 19.43 20.46 16.13
CA LEU A 151 18.00 20.78 16.22
C LEU A 151 17.51 20.87 17.68
N LYS A 152 17.94 19.95 18.54
CA LYS A 152 17.60 19.99 19.98
C LYS A 152 18.21 21.21 20.68
N LYS A 153 19.42 21.59 20.31
CA LYS A 153 20.09 22.79 20.82
C LYS A 153 19.34 24.05 20.40
N GLU A 154 18.95 24.15 19.13
CA GLU A 154 18.16 25.27 18.62
C GLU A 154 16.77 25.34 19.23
N PHE A 155 16.13 24.19 19.44
CA PHE A 155 14.80 24.10 20.06
C PHE A 155 14.81 24.52 21.54
N ASN A 156 15.97 24.48 22.20
CA ASN A 156 16.18 24.99 23.56
C ASN A 156 15.05 24.62 24.53
N ASN A 157 14.79 23.31 24.68
CA ASN A 157 13.73 22.76 25.54
C ASN A 157 12.30 23.24 25.24
N GLY A 158 12.04 23.75 24.03
CA GLY A 158 10.72 24.26 23.62
C GLY A 158 10.60 25.77 23.65
N GLU A 159 11.65 26.47 24.08
CA GLU A 159 11.74 27.93 24.08
C GLU A 159 12.92 28.38 23.21
N PRO A 160 12.86 28.18 21.88
CA PRO A 160 13.87 28.73 20.99
C PRO A 160 13.86 30.26 21.09
N GLU A 161 15.04 30.86 20.96
CA GLU A 161 15.17 32.32 21.08
C GLU A 161 14.26 33.04 20.08
N ARG A 162 13.53 34.06 20.56
CA ARG A 162 12.67 34.88 19.71
C ARG A 162 13.54 35.75 18.83
N ARG A 163 13.42 35.58 17.52
CA ARG A 163 14.16 36.40 16.56
C ARG A 163 13.47 37.77 16.43
N GLY A 164 14.25 38.82 16.20
CA GLY A 164 13.74 40.21 16.15
C GLY A 164 12.73 40.47 15.02
N ASP A 165 12.77 39.67 13.97
CA ASP A 165 11.85 39.61 12.83
C ASP A 165 10.51 38.92 13.16
N GLU A 166 10.41 38.23 14.29
CA GLU A 166 9.24 37.44 14.72
C GLU A 166 8.39 38.18 15.78
N ARG A 167 8.11 39.46 15.53
CA ARG A 167 7.20 40.26 16.38
C ARG A 167 5.79 39.65 16.48
N ASN A 168 5.35 38.90 15.48
CA ASN A 168 4.07 38.19 15.50
C ASN A 168 4.22 36.84 16.26
N TYR A 169 3.42 36.67 17.32
CA TYR A 169 3.38 35.44 18.12
C TYR A 169 3.00 34.19 17.31
N ALA A 170 2.12 34.31 16.32
CA ALA A 170 1.71 33.17 15.48
C ALA A 170 2.88 32.59 14.67
N LYS A 171 3.73 33.45 14.08
CA LYS A 171 4.92 33.00 13.32
C LYS A 171 5.91 32.26 14.19
N TYR A 172 6.08 32.71 15.43
CA TYR A 172 6.92 32.02 16.42
C TYR A 172 6.38 30.62 16.71
N GLN A 173 5.08 30.48 16.95
CA GLN A 173 4.46 29.18 17.22
C GLN A 173 4.57 28.22 16.03
N GLU A 174 4.36 28.69 14.80
CA GLU A 174 4.53 27.89 13.58
C GLU A 174 5.98 27.38 13.44
N ARG A 175 6.97 28.23 13.67
CA ARG A 175 8.39 27.82 13.65
C ARG A 175 8.70 26.79 14.73
N VAL A 176 8.23 27.00 15.96
CA VAL A 176 8.43 26.06 17.08
C VAL A 176 7.79 24.71 16.76
N ALA A 177 6.59 24.71 16.16
CA ALA A 177 5.92 23.49 15.71
C ALA A 177 6.74 22.77 14.61
N GLY A 178 7.22 23.50 13.60
CA GLY A 178 8.09 22.95 12.56
C GLY A 178 9.39 22.36 13.09
N MET A 179 10.06 23.04 14.03
CA MET A 179 11.27 22.52 14.70
C MET A 179 10.98 21.20 15.43
N LYS A 180 9.83 21.09 16.11
CA LYS A 180 9.42 19.87 16.79
C LYS A 180 9.15 18.72 15.81
N GLU A 181 8.52 19.01 14.68
CA GLU A 181 8.30 18.03 13.60
C GLU A 181 9.63 17.56 13.00
N ASP A 182 10.57 18.48 12.77
CA ASP A 182 11.91 18.16 12.27
C ASP A 182 12.69 17.27 13.24
N ILE A 183 12.66 17.57 14.55
CA ILE A 183 13.24 16.71 15.59
C ILE A 183 12.62 15.31 15.53
N ASN A 184 11.28 15.22 15.48
CA ASN A 184 10.61 13.92 15.45
C ASN A 184 10.96 13.09 14.21
N ARG A 185 11.07 13.75 13.05
CA ARG A 185 11.48 13.10 11.80
C ARG A 185 12.91 12.59 11.89
N THR A 186 13.85 13.41 12.36
CA THR A 186 15.25 12.99 12.50
C THR A 186 15.41 11.88 13.56
N GLU A 187 14.67 11.92 14.67
CA GLU A 187 14.64 10.82 15.65
C GLU A 187 14.23 9.49 15.02
N LYS A 188 13.16 9.49 14.21
CA LYS A 188 12.73 8.29 13.47
C LYS A 188 13.77 7.79 12.47
N ASN A 189 14.49 8.70 11.81
CA ASN A 189 15.57 8.35 10.89
C ASN A 189 16.73 7.66 11.62
N VAL A 190 17.15 8.21 12.78
CA VAL A 190 18.18 7.61 13.63
C VAL A 190 17.79 6.19 14.04
N GLU A 191 16.55 5.99 14.50
CA GLU A 191 16.06 4.66 14.84
C GLU A 191 16.02 3.71 13.65
N ALA A 192 15.64 4.19 12.46
CA ALA A 192 15.63 3.39 11.25
C ALA A 192 17.05 2.91 10.87
N LEU A 193 18.02 3.82 10.87
CA LEU A 193 19.43 3.50 10.60
C LEU A 193 20.00 2.52 11.63
N GLN A 194 19.69 2.70 12.92
CA GLN A 194 20.11 1.76 13.97
C GLN A 194 19.56 0.35 13.74
N ARG A 195 18.29 0.23 13.33
CA ARG A 195 17.69 -1.06 12.98
C ARG A 195 18.37 -1.68 11.75
N GLU A 196 18.66 -0.89 10.72
CA GLU A 196 19.34 -1.37 9.52
C GLU A 196 20.74 -1.88 9.81
N ILE A 197 21.53 -1.14 10.60
CA ILE A 197 22.86 -1.57 11.06
C ILE A 197 22.76 -2.86 11.88
N GLY A 198 21.78 -2.97 12.77
CA GLY A 198 21.53 -4.18 13.57
C GLY A 198 21.15 -5.40 12.74
N ASN A 199 20.60 -5.19 11.54
CA ASN A 199 20.25 -6.26 10.60
C ASN A 199 21.43 -6.71 9.72
N LEU A 200 22.55 -5.98 9.72
CA LEU A 200 23.77 -6.40 9.02
C LEU A 200 24.49 -7.50 9.83
N LYS A 201 24.24 -8.77 9.46
CA LYS A 201 24.97 -9.94 9.94
C LYS A 201 26.05 -10.37 8.97
#